data_AF-A0A3C1V6E5-F1
#
_entry.id   AF-A0A3C1V6E5-F1
#
_cell.length_a   1.000
_cell.length_b   1.000
_cell.length_c   1.000
_cell.angle_alpha   90.00
_cell.angle_beta   90.00
_cell.angle_gamma   90.00
#
_symmetry.space_group_name_H-M   'P 1'
#
loop_
_entity.id
_entity.type
_entity.pdbx_description
1 polymer ?
#
loop_
_entity_poly.entity_id
_entity_poly.type
_entity_poly.pdbx_seq_one_letter_code
_entity_poly.pdbx_strand_id
1 'polypeptide(L)'
;MVGQSHFLRQRLFSVSLCIGIALLNGSAWSAKPEPETEWKPPKLPEAVTIKPEGAVLKVAPIDRETRPEIEQAAAQIDSILQAYWNENKTKSGKKTTDHEFVRRAYLELAGRIPTIDEARTFCNATGRKKRGQLIDDLLESPGYVSHFYNYWADILRLKERPSRDIFFEPYMAWVKESLADNMPYDKWVYTLLTANGRVAENPATGFQLRDAGMPLSYVDNTVRVFLGTQIGCAQCHDHPFDRWTQQEFYKLAALTNGSKFSAKQVLFGGMGGASFGTDDSFSDSGPASDSPFKDEDDLIPNLARLRYGMQTAIDEKKVGGGIRNFYGSGTMMISSMDDEFRLPHDYQYDDGDPLDVVEPAVLWGKIPEYAEDEDNRARFAAWLTTSDNRQFARNIANRMWKKVMGVGLVEPIDDFQEGNIPAIPELL
;
A
#
# COMPACT_ATOMS: atom_id res chain seq x y z
N MET A 1 42.01 -64.70 -44.96
CA MET A 1 42.13 -63.25 -45.19
C MET A 1 40.74 -62.66 -45.23
N VAL A 2 40.49 -61.75 -44.29
CA VAL A 2 39.43 -60.74 -44.10
C VAL A 2 38.28 -60.68 -45.12
N GLY A 3 37.04 -60.66 -44.63
CA GLY A 3 35.84 -60.42 -45.44
C GLY A 3 34.63 -59.91 -44.62
N GLN A 4 34.74 -58.66 -44.19
CA GLN A 4 33.70 -57.67 -43.87
C GLN A 4 32.27 -58.14 -43.50
N SER A 5 31.93 -57.89 -42.23
CA SER A 5 30.58 -57.71 -41.72
C SER A 5 30.08 -56.29 -41.97
N HIS A 6 28.88 -56.16 -42.55
CA HIS A 6 27.76 -55.29 -42.15
C HIS A 6 26.86 -55.00 -43.36
N PHE A 7 25.55 -54.97 -43.08
CA PHE A 7 24.44 -54.74 -44.02
C PHE A 7 24.00 -55.94 -44.86
N LEU A 8 23.31 -56.89 -44.23
CA LEU A 8 22.05 -57.46 -44.75
C LEU A 8 21.42 -58.36 -43.68
N ARG A 9 20.44 -57.88 -42.91
CA ARG A 9 19.45 -58.75 -42.28
C ARG A 9 18.05 -58.13 -42.32
N GLN A 10 17.28 -58.68 -43.25
CA GLN A 10 15.92 -59.17 -43.00
C GLN A 10 14.84 -58.12 -42.73
N ARG A 11 14.42 -57.45 -43.81
CA ARG A 11 12.99 -57.28 -44.08
C ARG A 11 12.40 -58.68 -44.31
N LEU A 12 11.59 -59.18 -43.37
CA LEU A 12 10.55 -60.22 -43.54
C LEU A 12 10.05 -60.63 -42.13
N PHE A 13 9.40 -59.71 -41.42
CA PHE A 13 8.63 -60.01 -40.21
C PHE A 13 7.52 -58.97 -40.04
N SER A 14 6.53 -58.94 -40.94
CA SER A 14 5.35 -58.09 -40.78
C SER A 14 4.17 -58.59 -41.64
N VAL A 15 3.72 -59.84 -41.49
CA VAL A 15 2.42 -60.26 -42.05
C VAL A 15 1.60 -61.19 -41.14
N SER A 16 2.12 -61.75 -40.02
CA SER A 16 1.35 -62.73 -39.21
C SER A 16 0.84 -62.24 -37.85
N LEU A 17 0.77 -60.93 -37.59
CA LEU A 17 0.21 -60.38 -36.34
C LEU A 17 -0.97 -59.43 -36.56
N CYS A 18 -1.87 -59.74 -37.50
CA CYS A 18 -3.11 -58.97 -37.69
C CYS A 18 -4.40 -59.80 -37.66
N ILE A 19 -4.35 -61.09 -37.29
CA ILE A 19 -5.57 -61.93 -37.22
C ILE A 19 -5.82 -62.48 -35.79
N GLY A 20 -4.91 -62.25 -34.84
CA GLY A 20 -5.06 -62.68 -33.44
C GLY A 20 -5.55 -61.61 -32.45
N ILE A 21 -5.92 -60.40 -32.90
CA ILE A 21 -6.38 -59.29 -32.04
C ILE A 21 -7.76 -58.77 -32.51
N ALA A 22 -8.57 -59.64 -33.13
CA ALA A 22 -9.94 -59.31 -33.53
C ALA A 22 -11.01 -60.09 -32.73
N LEU A 23 -10.62 -60.90 -31.74
CA LEU A 23 -11.55 -61.73 -30.94
C LEU A 23 -11.45 -61.53 -29.42
N LEU A 24 -10.70 -60.54 -28.94
CA LEU A 24 -10.59 -60.24 -27.49
C LEU A 24 -11.03 -58.82 -27.09
N ASN A 25 -11.69 -58.07 -27.98
CA ASN A 25 -12.26 -56.75 -27.66
C ASN A 25 -13.76 -56.65 -27.93
N GLY A 26 -14.50 -57.76 -27.76
CA GLY A 26 -15.96 -57.80 -27.87
C GLY A 26 -16.72 -57.47 -26.57
N SER A 27 -16.03 -57.26 -25.45
CA SER A 27 -16.65 -57.16 -24.12
C SER A 27 -16.34 -55.85 -23.36
N ALA A 28 -15.62 -54.91 -23.97
CA ALA A 28 -15.27 -53.63 -23.31
C ALA A 28 -16.25 -52.47 -23.61
N TRP A 29 -17.28 -52.68 -24.44
CA TRP A 29 -18.25 -51.65 -24.85
C TRP A 29 -19.67 -51.87 -24.30
N SER A 30 -19.79 -52.38 -23.08
CA SER A 30 -21.05 -52.40 -22.35
C SER A 30 -20.90 -52.08 -20.86
N ALA A 31 -19.89 -51.28 -20.49
CA ALA A 31 -19.87 -50.67 -19.18
C ALA A 31 -21.08 -49.72 -19.12
N LYS A 32 -22.08 -50.07 -18.30
CA LYS A 32 -23.17 -49.14 -17.97
C LYS A 32 -22.50 -47.87 -17.43
N PRO A 33 -22.91 -46.66 -17.87
CA PRO A 33 -22.42 -45.45 -17.24
C PRO A 33 -22.64 -45.58 -15.74
N GLU A 34 -21.60 -45.31 -14.95
CA GLU A 34 -21.77 -45.21 -13.51
C GLU A 34 -22.95 -44.25 -13.26
N PRO A 35 -23.87 -44.58 -12.34
CA PRO A 35 -24.96 -43.68 -12.04
C PRO A 35 -24.35 -42.33 -11.70
N GLU A 36 -24.73 -41.29 -12.44
CA GLU A 36 -24.25 -39.92 -12.21
C GLU A 36 -24.39 -39.65 -10.71
N THR A 37 -23.25 -39.56 -10.03
CA THR A 37 -23.26 -39.19 -8.62
C THR A 37 -23.81 -37.80 -8.58
N GLU A 38 -25.04 -37.68 -8.07
CA GLU A 38 -25.74 -36.40 -7.95
C GLU A 38 -24.77 -35.40 -7.33
N TRP A 39 -24.37 -34.39 -8.10
CA TRP A 39 -23.39 -33.42 -7.64
C TRP A 39 -23.97 -32.69 -6.44
N LYS A 40 -23.36 -32.90 -5.28
CA LYS A 40 -23.72 -32.17 -4.06
C LYS A 40 -22.83 -30.95 -3.97
N PRO A 41 -23.36 -29.72 -4.07
CA PRO A 41 -22.55 -28.52 -3.87
C PRO A 41 -21.84 -28.62 -2.51
N PRO A 42 -20.57 -28.23 -2.41
CA PRO A 42 -19.89 -28.15 -1.13
C PRO A 42 -20.70 -27.23 -0.21
N LYS A 43 -20.89 -27.66 1.04
CA LYS A 43 -21.49 -26.79 2.06
C LYS A 43 -20.58 -25.57 2.21
N LEU A 44 -21.10 -24.41 1.84
CA LEU A 44 -20.39 -23.16 2.05
C LEU A 44 -20.24 -22.93 3.57
N PRO A 45 -19.12 -22.32 4.02
CA PRO A 45 -18.97 -21.93 5.41
C PRO A 45 -20.14 -21.08 5.88
N GLU A 46 -20.48 -21.18 7.16
CA GLU A 46 -21.63 -20.46 7.73
C GLU A 46 -21.54 -18.94 7.49
N ALA A 47 -20.31 -18.40 7.54
CA ALA A 47 -19.98 -17.01 7.24
C ALA A 47 -20.31 -16.58 5.79
N VAL A 48 -20.47 -17.51 4.86
CA VAL A 48 -20.84 -17.26 3.45
C VAL A 48 -22.35 -17.45 3.25
N THR A 49 -22.99 -18.27 4.08
CA THR A 49 -24.43 -18.57 3.97
C THR A 49 -25.32 -17.63 4.76
N ILE A 50 -24.82 -17.05 5.85
CA ILE A 50 -25.56 -16.09 6.66
C ILE A 50 -25.43 -14.71 6.02
N LYS A 51 -26.57 -14.10 5.70
CA LYS A 51 -26.61 -12.70 5.27
C LYS A 51 -26.29 -11.83 6.49
N PRO A 52 -25.24 -10.99 6.45
CA PRO A 52 -24.90 -10.16 7.59
C PRO A 52 -26.06 -9.21 7.94
N GLU A 53 -26.35 -9.09 9.24
CA GLU A 53 -27.47 -8.30 9.76
C GLU A 53 -27.19 -6.77 9.76
N GLY A 54 -25.97 -6.35 9.40
CA GLY A 54 -25.56 -4.96 9.35
C GLY A 54 -24.37 -4.72 8.42
N ALA A 55 -23.99 -3.45 8.27
CA ALA A 55 -22.82 -3.06 7.48
C ALA A 55 -21.55 -3.69 8.10
N VAL A 56 -20.88 -4.54 7.32
CA VAL A 56 -19.64 -5.24 7.73
C VAL A 56 -18.51 -4.26 8.06
N LEU A 57 -18.57 -3.07 7.48
CA LEU A 57 -17.65 -1.97 7.69
C LEU A 57 -18.41 -0.66 7.50
N LYS A 58 -18.23 0.31 8.40
CA LYS A 58 -18.73 1.67 8.21
C LYS A 58 -17.74 2.41 7.31
N VAL A 59 -18.22 2.96 6.21
CA VAL A 59 -17.43 3.75 5.26
C VAL A 59 -17.92 5.19 5.33
N ALA A 60 -17.00 6.15 5.37
CA ALA A 60 -17.32 7.57 5.35
C ALA A 60 -18.05 7.94 4.06
N PRO A 61 -19.08 8.79 4.12
CA PRO A 61 -19.74 9.27 2.93
C PRO A 61 -18.78 10.16 2.13
N ILE A 62 -18.91 10.15 0.81
CA ILE A 62 -18.22 11.10 -0.04
C ILE A 62 -18.86 12.48 0.07
N ASP A 63 -18.04 13.53 0.00
CA ASP A 63 -18.53 14.90 -0.07
C ASP A 63 -19.01 15.22 -1.49
N ARG A 64 -20.33 15.17 -1.69
CA ARG A 64 -20.96 15.42 -2.99
C ARG A 64 -20.95 16.90 -3.39
N GLU A 65 -20.69 17.82 -2.46
CA GLU A 65 -20.60 19.26 -2.76
C GLU A 65 -19.35 19.60 -3.56
N THR A 66 -18.29 18.77 -3.47
CA THR A 66 -17.05 18.90 -4.26
C THR A 66 -17.21 18.51 -5.73
N ARG A 67 -18.34 17.92 -6.12
CA ARG A 67 -18.57 17.39 -7.48
C ARG A 67 -18.33 18.41 -8.60
N PRO A 68 -18.76 19.67 -8.53
CA PRO A 68 -18.50 20.65 -9.57
C PRO A 68 -17.00 20.88 -9.81
N GLU A 69 -16.21 20.93 -8.73
CA GLU A 69 -14.75 21.10 -8.82
C GLU A 69 -14.09 19.89 -9.48
N ILE A 70 -14.52 18.68 -9.11
CA ILE A 70 -14.05 17.43 -9.73
C ILE A 70 -14.41 17.37 -11.22
N GLU A 71 -15.65 17.75 -11.59
CA GLU A 71 -16.07 17.81 -12.99
C GLU A 71 -15.25 18.84 -13.79
N GLN A 72 -14.90 19.98 -13.17
CA GLN A 72 -14.03 20.98 -13.78
C GLN A 72 -12.60 20.47 -13.97
N ALA A 73 -12.01 19.82 -12.96
CA ALA A 73 -10.69 19.22 -13.06
C ALA A 73 -10.63 18.13 -14.15
N ALA A 74 -11.66 17.28 -14.23
CA ALA A 74 -11.78 16.28 -15.30
C ALA A 74 -11.87 16.93 -16.69
N ALA A 75 -12.62 18.03 -16.84
CA ALA A 75 -12.70 18.77 -18.10
C ALA A 75 -11.36 19.41 -18.51
N GLN A 76 -10.54 19.84 -17.54
CA GLN A 76 -9.18 20.34 -17.80
C GLN A 76 -8.26 19.22 -18.31
N ILE A 77 -8.30 18.04 -17.68
CA ILE A 77 -7.58 16.84 -18.15
C ILE A 77 -8.00 16.50 -19.58
N ASP A 78 -9.31 16.47 -19.87
CA ASP A 78 -9.84 16.20 -21.21
C ASP A 78 -9.33 17.23 -22.23
N SER A 79 -9.24 18.51 -21.86
CA SER A 79 -8.69 19.57 -22.72
C SER A 79 -7.21 19.36 -23.04
N ILE A 80 -6.41 18.96 -22.04
CA ILE A 80 -4.98 18.66 -22.22
C ILE A 80 -4.80 17.46 -23.15
N LEU A 81 -5.55 16.37 -22.91
CA LEU A 81 -5.51 15.18 -23.77
C LEU A 81 -5.95 15.49 -25.21
N GLN A 82 -6.98 16.31 -25.37
CA GLN A 82 -7.46 16.71 -26.70
C GLN A 82 -6.41 17.52 -27.46
N ALA A 83 -5.71 18.44 -26.79
CA ALA A 83 -4.60 19.18 -27.38
C ALA A 83 -3.46 18.24 -27.80
N TYR A 84 -3.04 17.35 -26.88
CA TYR A 84 -2.00 16.35 -27.14
C TYR A 84 -2.34 15.45 -28.34
N TRP A 85 -3.58 14.96 -28.43
CA TRP A 85 -4.00 14.14 -29.57
C TRP A 85 -4.00 14.89 -30.89
N ASN A 86 -4.40 16.16 -30.89
CA ASN A 86 -4.40 16.99 -32.09
C ASN A 86 -2.98 17.23 -32.60
N GLU A 87 -2.05 17.55 -31.71
CA GLU A 87 -0.64 17.74 -32.02
C GLU A 87 -0.01 16.46 -32.60
N ASN A 88 -0.29 15.32 -31.98
CA ASN A 88 0.25 14.02 -32.37
C ASN A 88 -0.54 13.33 -33.50
N LYS A 89 -1.58 13.98 -34.05
CA LYS A 89 -2.45 13.45 -35.11
C LYS A 89 -3.09 12.09 -34.74
N THR A 90 -3.32 11.87 -33.45
CA THR A 90 -4.01 10.69 -32.92
C THR A 90 -5.47 10.99 -32.63
N LYS A 91 -6.27 9.97 -32.34
CA LYS A 91 -7.69 10.13 -31.97
C LYS A 91 -7.97 9.43 -30.66
N SER A 92 -8.92 9.98 -29.90
CA SER A 92 -9.43 9.35 -28.69
C SER A 92 -10.00 7.95 -28.98
N GLY A 93 -9.99 7.10 -27.96
CA GLY A 93 -10.71 5.83 -28.00
C GLY A 93 -12.23 6.03 -28.14
N LYS A 94 -12.94 4.98 -28.58
CA LYS A 94 -14.40 4.97 -28.56
C LYS A 94 -14.90 5.01 -27.11
N LYS A 95 -15.96 5.77 -26.85
CA LYS A 95 -16.63 5.77 -25.55
C LYS A 95 -17.15 4.37 -25.24
N THR A 96 -16.93 3.91 -24.00
CA THR A 96 -17.42 2.63 -23.52
C THR A 96 -18.95 2.58 -23.54
N THR A 97 -19.51 1.41 -23.88
CA THR A 97 -20.93 1.11 -23.66
C THR A 97 -21.25 1.05 -22.17
N ASP A 98 -22.53 1.07 -21.80
CA ASP A 98 -22.94 0.98 -20.40
C ASP A 98 -22.60 -0.38 -19.77
N HIS A 99 -22.69 -1.47 -20.55
CA HIS A 99 -22.29 -2.81 -20.10
C HIS A 99 -20.78 -2.90 -19.82
N GLU A 100 -19.95 -2.30 -20.68
CA GLU A 100 -18.51 -2.26 -20.46
C GLU A 100 -18.16 -1.37 -19.26
N PHE A 101 -18.79 -0.19 -19.16
CA PHE A 101 -18.53 0.75 -18.08
C PHE A 101 -18.88 0.15 -16.72
N VAL A 102 -20.09 -0.39 -16.54
CA VAL A 102 -20.50 -0.95 -15.24
C VAL A 102 -19.59 -2.08 -14.81
N ARG A 103 -19.19 -2.97 -15.73
CA ARG A 103 -18.25 -4.04 -15.42
C ARG A 103 -16.88 -3.49 -14.98
N ARG A 104 -16.33 -2.52 -15.70
CA ARG A 104 -15.03 -1.92 -15.40
C ARG A 104 -15.06 -1.16 -14.07
N ALA A 105 -16.09 -0.36 -13.81
CA ALA A 105 -16.23 0.40 -12.57
C ALA A 105 -16.27 -0.53 -11.34
N TYR A 106 -17.05 -1.61 -11.39
CA TYR A 106 -17.11 -2.58 -10.29
C TYR A 106 -15.79 -3.33 -10.08
N LEU A 107 -15.09 -3.71 -11.16
CA LEU A 107 -13.79 -4.38 -11.05
C LEU A 107 -12.74 -3.44 -10.44
N GLU A 108 -12.71 -2.20 -10.90
CA GLU A 108 -11.71 -1.21 -10.51
C GLU A 108 -11.92 -0.66 -9.10
N LEU A 109 -13.18 -0.37 -8.74
CA LEU A 109 -13.50 0.24 -7.45
C LEU A 109 -13.79 -0.81 -6.40
N ALA A 110 -14.60 -1.84 -6.70
CA ALA A 110 -15.04 -2.82 -5.70
C ALA A 110 -14.32 -4.18 -5.75
N GLY A 111 -13.42 -4.40 -6.72
CA GLY A 111 -12.65 -5.65 -6.84
C GLY A 111 -13.48 -6.87 -7.23
N ARG A 112 -14.68 -6.68 -7.78
CA ARG A 112 -15.59 -7.77 -8.22
C ARG A 112 -16.35 -7.38 -9.47
N ILE A 113 -17.07 -8.32 -10.07
CA ILE A 113 -18.04 -8.01 -11.12
C ILE A 113 -19.38 -7.58 -10.51
N PRO A 114 -20.22 -6.79 -11.22
CA PRO A 114 -21.57 -6.49 -10.75
C PRO A 114 -22.41 -7.78 -10.73
N THR A 115 -23.34 -7.86 -9.80
CA THR A 115 -24.45 -8.81 -9.88
C THR A 115 -25.35 -8.47 -11.06
N ILE A 116 -26.20 -9.42 -11.45
CA ILE A 116 -27.11 -9.21 -12.58
C ILE A 116 -28.09 -8.05 -12.32
N ASP A 117 -28.56 -7.89 -11.08
CA ASP A 117 -29.52 -6.86 -10.71
C ASP A 117 -28.87 -5.47 -10.65
N GLU A 118 -27.65 -5.37 -10.10
CA GLU A 118 -26.84 -4.15 -10.16
C GLU A 118 -26.60 -3.71 -11.61
N ALA A 119 -26.19 -4.64 -12.47
CA ALA A 119 -25.92 -4.36 -13.88
C ALA A 119 -27.19 -3.90 -14.62
N ARG A 120 -28.33 -4.59 -14.42
CA ARG A 120 -29.62 -4.18 -15.02
C ARG A 120 -30.06 -2.82 -14.54
N THR A 121 -29.96 -2.55 -13.24
CA THR A 121 -30.33 -1.26 -12.64
C THR A 121 -29.56 -0.12 -13.30
N PHE A 122 -28.24 -0.26 -13.43
CA PHE A 122 -27.41 0.74 -14.09
C PHE A 122 -27.71 0.90 -15.60
N CYS A 123 -27.88 -0.21 -16.32
CA CYS A 123 -28.12 -0.18 -17.76
C CYS A 123 -29.49 0.42 -18.11
N ASN A 124 -30.50 0.21 -17.27
CA ASN A 124 -31.85 0.74 -17.46
C ASN A 124 -31.99 2.21 -17.00
N ALA A 125 -31.06 2.73 -16.21
CA ALA A 125 -31.06 4.13 -15.80
C ALA A 125 -30.80 5.08 -16.99
N THR A 126 -31.58 6.17 -17.08
CA THR A 126 -31.53 7.15 -18.18
C THR A 126 -30.90 8.49 -17.80
N GLY A 127 -30.51 8.67 -16.53
CA GLY A 127 -29.94 9.92 -16.02
C GLY A 127 -28.56 10.22 -16.61
N ARG A 128 -28.33 11.49 -17.02
CA ARG A 128 -27.02 11.95 -17.53
C ARG A 128 -25.87 11.78 -16.51
N LYS A 129 -26.20 11.76 -15.22
CA LYS A 129 -25.24 11.61 -14.11
C LYS A 129 -25.07 10.17 -13.62
N LYS A 130 -25.68 9.17 -14.27
CA LYS A 130 -25.69 7.78 -13.77
C LYS A 130 -24.30 7.17 -13.55
N ARG A 131 -23.30 7.54 -14.36
CA ARG A 131 -21.91 7.08 -14.21
C ARG A 131 -21.28 7.63 -12.94
N GLY A 132 -21.43 8.94 -12.68
CA GLY A 132 -20.95 9.56 -11.46
C GLY A 132 -21.65 9.02 -10.21
N GLN A 133 -22.96 8.81 -10.27
CA GLN A 133 -23.72 8.20 -9.17
C GLN A 133 -23.24 6.78 -8.86
N LEU A 134 -23.03 5.94 -9.88
CA LEU A 134 -22.48 4.60 -9.66
C LEU A 134 -21.07 4.66 -9.02
N ILE A 135 -20.23 5.60 -9.45
CA ILE A 135 -18.89 5.78 -8.87
C ILE A 135 -19.02 6.15 -7.39
N ASP A 136 -19.89 7.09 -7.03
CA ASP A 136 -20.15 7.48 -5.63
C ASP A 136 -20.57 6.28 -4.79
N ASP A 137 -21.57 5.53 -5.27
CA ASP A 137 -22.12 4.37 -4.57
C ASP A 137 -21.05 3.29 -4.34
N LEU A 138 -20.12 3.14 -5.29
CA LEU A 138 -19.00 2.19 -5.17
C LEU A 138 -17.93 2.69 -4.21
N LEU A 139 -17.57 3.97 -4.24
CA LEU A 139 -16.58 4.57 -3.33
C LEU A 139 -17.06 4.52 -1.86
N GLU A 140 -18.37 4.63 -1.62
CA GLU A 140 -18.97 4.49 -0.29
C GLU A 140 -19.18 3.02 0.14
N SER A 141 -18.74 2.04 -0.67
CA SER A 141 -18.98 0.63 -0.40
C SER A 141 -17.85 -0.03 0.40
N PRO A 142 -18.14 -1.04 1.24
CA PRO A 142 -17.11 -1.89 1.85
C PRO A 142 -16.22 -2.61 0.83
N GLY A 143 -16.74 -2.83 -0.39
CA GLY A 143 -15.98 -3.40 -1.50
C GLY A 143 -14.82 -2.50 -1.91
N TYR A 144 -15.04 -1.18 -1.96
CA TYR A 144 -13.99 -0.21 -2.25
C TYR A 144 -12.88 -0.25 -1.21
N VAL A 145 -13.21 -0.15 0.06
CA VAL A 145 -12.20 -0.20 1.12
C VAL A 145 -11.41 -1.51 1.04
N SER A 146 -12.09 -2.65 0.87
CA SER A 146 -11.40 -3.94 0.83
C SER A 146 -10.50 -4.11 -0.41
N HIS A 147 -10.90 -3.57 -1.56
CA HIS A 147 -10.11 -3.66 -2.78
C HIS A 147 -8.93 -2.69 -2.73
N PHE A 148 -9.17 -1.44 -2.35
CA PHE A 148 -8.15 -0.39 -2.27
C PHE A 148 -7.15 -0.63 -1.13
N TYR A 149 -7.57 -1.32 -0.06
CA TYR A 149 -6.67 -1.82 0.97
C TYR A 149 -5.55 -2.68 0.39
N ASN A 150 -5.83 -3.60 -0.53
CA ASN A 150 -4.79 -4.47 -1.09
C ASN A 150 -3.77 -3.67 -1.93
N TYR A 151 -4.24 -2.65 -2.66
CA TYR A 151 -3.37 -1.74 -3.39
C TYR A 151 -2.39 -1.02 -2.45
N TRP A 152 -2.90 -0.47 -1.34
CA TRP A 152 -2.06 0.18 -0.34
C TRP A 152 -1.23 -0.80 0.49
N ALA A 153 -1.71 -2.01 0.73
CA ALA A 153 -0.99 -3.03 1.46
C ALA A 153 0.31 -3.41 0.74
N ASP A 154 0.29 -3.45 -0.60
CA ASP A 154 1.47 -3.70 -1.42
C ASP A 154 2.45 -2.52 -1.35
N ILE A 155 1.96 -1.28 -1.57
CA ILE A 155 2.78 -0.05 -1.53
C ILE A 155 3.42 0.15 -0.14
N LEU A 156 2.65 -0.04 0.92
CA LEU A 156 3.13 0.08 2.30
C LEU A 156 3.85 -1.19 2.78
N ARG A 157 4.00 -2.21 1.93
CA ARG A 157 4.68 -3.48 2.22
C ARG A 157 4.20 -4.11 3.53
N LEU A 158 2.88 -4.15 3.72
CA LEU A 158 2.27 -4.72 4.92
C LEU A 158 2.63 -6.21 5.03
N LYS A 159 3.10 -6.61 6.20
CA LYS A 159 3.39 -8.00 6.56
C LYS A 159 2.64 -8.31 7.83
N GLU A 160 2.00 -9.47 7.94
CA GLU A 160 1.32 -9.89 9.18
C GLU A 160 2.32 -10.02 10.34
N ARG A 161 3.50 -10.60 10.05
CA ARG A 161 4.60 -10.75 11.00
C ARG A 161 5.94 -10.43 10.34
N PRO A 162 6.46 -9.20 10.50
CA PRO A 162 7.76 -8.83 9.92
C PRO A 162 8.93 -9.49 10.66
N SER A 163 8.76 -9.84 11.93
CA SER A 163 9.74 -10.57 12.74
C SER A 163 9.01 -11.46 13.77
N ARG A 164 9.74 -12.31 14.50
CA ARG A 164 9.16 -13.25 15.46
C ARG A 164 8.35 -12.54 16.56
N ASP A 165 8.79 -11.36 16.97
CA ASP A 165 8.31 -10.66 18.17
C ASP A 165 7.42 -9.44 17.84
N ILE A 166 7.06 -9.26 16.56
CA ILE A 166 6.24 -8.14 16.06
C ILE A 166 5.01 -8.67 15.32
N PHE A 167 3.85 -8.13 15.68
CA PHE A 167 2.52 -8.50 15.19
C PHE A 167 1.86 -7.25 14.61
N PHE A 168 1.55 -7.27 13.31
CA PHE A 168 1.08 -6.10 12.56
C PHE A 168 -0.42 -6.11 12.29
N GLU A 169 -1.17 -7.06 12.84
CA GLU A 169 -2.63 -7.10 12.73
C GLU A 169 -3.29 -5.77 13.12
N PRO A 170 -2.88 -5.06 14.20
CA PRO A 170 -3.41 -3.73 14.50
C PRO A 170 -3.06 -2.68 13.43
N TYR A 171 -1.83 -2.71 12.90
CA TYR A 171 -1.40 -1.79 11.83
C TYR A 171 -2.20 -2.03 10.54
N MET A 172 -2.39 -3.29 10.16
CA MET A 172 -3.21 -3.69 9.02
C MET A 172 -4.67 -3.25 9.18
N ALA A 173 -5.25 -3.44 10.37
CA ALA A 173 -6.60 -2.96 10.68
C ALA A 173 -6.69 -1.44 10.57
N TRP A 174 -5.74 -0.70 11.15
CA TRP A 174 -5.69 0.76 11.09
C TRP A 174 -5.54 1.30 9.66
N VAL A 175 -4.73 0.67 8.80
CA VAL A 175 -4.65 1.04 7.37
C VAL A 175 -6.02 0.88 6.71
N LYS A 176 -6.72 -0.22 6.96
CA LYS A 176 -8.05 -0.45 6.39
C LYS A 176 -9.09 0.55 6.91
N GLU A 177 -9.03 0.90 8.20
CA GLU A 177 -9.90 1.90 8.81
C GLU A 177 -9.62 3.31 8.27
N SER A 178 -8.35 3.69 8.11
CA SER A 178 -7.96 4.99 7.54
C SER A 178 -8.54 5.20 6.13
N LEU A 179 -8.57 4.14 5.33
CA LEU A 179 -9.23 4.14 4.02
C LEU A 179 -10.76 4.22 4.13
N ALA A 180 -11.35 3.53 5.11
CA ALA A 180 -12.79 3.54 5.34
C ALA A 180 -13.28 4.92 5.80
N ASP A 181 -12.49 5.63 6.60
CA ASP A 181 -12.80 6.96 7.09
C ASP A 181 -12.43 8.07 6.11
N ASN A 182 -11.89 7.70 4.94
CA ASN A 182 -11.43 8.64 3.91
C ASN A 182 -10.43 9.68 4.46
N MET A 183 -9.46 9.21 5.25
CA MET A 183 -8.41 10.06 5.82
C MET A 183 -7.65 10.79 4.70
N PRO A 184 -7.45 12.12 4.80
CA PRO A 184 -6.66 12.86 3.83
C PRO A 184 -5.25 12.29 3.69
N TYR A 185 -4.74 12.23 2.46
CA TYR A 185 -3.51 11.50 2.15
C TYR A 185 -2.26 12.08 2.84
N ASP A 186 -2.15 13.41 2.86
CA ASP A 186 -1.12 14.16 3.59
C ASP A 186 -1.16 13.83 5.09
N LYS A 187 -2.35 13.87 5.71
CA LYS A 187 -2.54 13.51 7.11
C LYS A 187 -2.12 12.07 7.37
N TRP A 188 -2.55 11.14 6.53
CA TRP A 188 -2.24 9.73 6.66
C TRP A 188 -0.74 9.46 6.61
N VAL A 189 -0.04 10.05 5.63
CA VAL A 189 1.42 9.91 5.50
C VAL A 189 2.14 10.58 6.66
N TYR A 190 1.72 11.77 7.09
CA TYR A 190 2.31 12.44 8.24
C TYR A 190 2.22 11.55 9.49
N THR A 191 1.04 10.98 9.78
CA THR A 191 0.83 10.05 10.90
C THR A 191 1.72 8.81 10.80
N LEU A 192 1.89 8.22 9.61
CA LEU A 192 2.81 7.08 9.41
C LEU A 192 4.26 7.42 9.78
N LEU A 193 4.70 8.63 9.43
CA LEU A 193 6.08 9.06 9.61
C LEU A 193 6.38 9.55 11.04
N THR A 194 5.39 10.06 11.76
CA THR A 194 5.59 10.63 13.12
C THR A 194 5.19 9.71 14.26
N ALA A 195 4.57 8.56 13.98
CA ALA A 195 4.07 7.64 15.00
C ALA A 195 5.15 7.18 16.01
N ASN A 196 4.75 7.14 17.30
CA ASN A 196 5.54 6.67 18.44
C ASN A 196 4.77 5.63 19.26
N GLY A 197 5.49 4.81 20.02
CA GLY A 197 4.95 3.80 20.92
C GLY A 197 4.97 2.38 20.35
N ARG A 198 4.11 1.50 20.90
CA ARG A 198 3.91 0.13 20.40
C ARG A 198 2.88 0.10 19.28
N VAL A 199 2.93 -0.91 18.40
CA VAL A 199 1.86 -1.15 17.40
C VAL A 199 0.48 -1.32 18.04
N ALA A 200 0.40 -1.89 19.23
CA ALA A 200 -0.87 -2.05 19.96
C ALA A 200 -1.41 -0.72 20.52
N GLU A 201 -0.54 0.27 20.75
CA GLU A 201 -0.86 1.59 21.32
C GLU A 201 -0.96 2.67 20.25
N ASN A 202 -0.23 2.55 19.14
CA ASN A 202 -0.26 3.46 18.01
C ASN A 202 0.02 2.61 16.77
N PRO A 203 -1.02 2.08 16.12
CA PRO A 203 -0.84 1.15 15.00
C PRO A 203 -0.03 1.69 13.82
N ALA A 204 -0.02 3.01 13.61
CA ALA A 204 0.76 3.65 12.55
C ALA A 204 2.28 3.42 12.69
N THR A 205 2.77 3.13 13.91
CA THR A 205 4.17 2.75 14.17
C THR A 205 4.62 1.53 13.36
N GLY A 206 3.69 0.69 12.90
CA GLY A 206 3.98 -0.45 12.05
C GLY A 206 4.74 -0.08 10.76
N PHE A 207 4.55 1.11 10.21
CA PHE A 207 5.28 1.55 9.02
C PHE A 207 6.80 1.65 9.27
N GLN A 208 7.20 2.19 10.42
CA GLN A 208 8.60 2.34 10.80
C GLN A 208 9.17 1.02 11.32
N LEU A 209 8.40 0.28 12.13
CA LEU A 209 8.81 -1.01 12.69
C LEU A 209 9.03 -2.10 11.62
N ARG A 210 8.46 -1.92 10.42
CA ARG A 210 8.68 -2.80 9.27
C ARG A 210 10.16 -2.84 8.88
N ASP A 211 10.86 -1.74 9.05
CA ASP A 211 12.27 -1.53 8.68
C ASP A 211 13.17 -1.38 9.92
N ALA A 212 12.74 -1.90 11.08
CA ALA A 212 13.50 -1.84 12.33
C ALA A 212 14.92 -2.40 12.16
N GLY A 213 15.91 -1.59 12.53
CA GLY A 213 17.34 -1.91 12.37
C GLY A 213 17.92 -1.63 10.98
N MET A 214 17.13 -1.07 10.06
CA MET A 214 17.55 -0.73 8.68
C MET A 214 17.26 0.75 8.35
N PRO A 215 17.86 1.72 9.07
CA PRO A 215 17.50 3.14 8.96
C PRO A 215 17.72 3.73 7.56
N LEU A 216 18.81 3.36 6.87
CA LEU A 216 19.07 3.86 5.51
C LEU A 216 18.08 3.29 4.49
N SER A 217 17.71 2.01 4.64
CA SER A 217 16.67 1.42 3.79
C SER A 217 15.30 2.01 4.06
N TYR A 218 14.99 2.41 5.30
CA TYR A 218 13.76 3.12 5.62
C TYR A 218 13.66 4.45 4.85
N VAL A 219 14.74 5.22 4.79
CA VAL A 219 14.80 6.50 4.04
C VAL A 219 14.57 6.28 2.56
N ASP A 220 15.34 5.38 1.93
CA ASP A 220 15.19 5.05 0.50
C ASP A 220 13.76 4.62 0.17
N ASN A 221 13.20 3.68 0.93
CA ASN A 221 11.83 3.21 0.71
C ASN A 221 10.79 4.32 0.90
N THR A 222 10.97 5.21 1.87
CA THR A 222 10.03 6.30 2.13
C THR A 222 10.02 7.30 0.99
N VAL A 223 11.20 7.70 0.49
CA VAL A 223 11.35 8.59 -0.68
C VAL A 223 10.78 7.92 -1.93
N ARG A 224 11.09 6.64 -2.17
CA ARG A 224 10.57 5.89 -3.32
C ARG A 224 9.05 5.75 -3.30
N VAL A 225 8.46 5.47 -2.13
CA VAL A 225 7.02 5.29 -1.99
C VAL A 225 6.27 6.61 -2.14
N PHE A 226 6.70 7.67 -1.45
CA PHE A 226 5.93 8.91 -1.34
C PHE A 226 6.35 10.03 -2.28
N LEU A 227 7.60 10.02 -2.77
CA LEU A 227 8.10 11.00 -3.73
C LEU A 227 8.35 10.39 -5.12
N GLY A 228 8.32 9.05 -5.22
CA GLY A 228 8.54 8.37 -6.50
C GLY A 228 9.97 8.54 -7.01
N THR A 229 10.93 8.75 -6.11
CA THR A 229 12.34 9.00 -6.47
C THR A 229 13.21 7.85 -5.97
N GLN A 230 14.13 7.36 -6.80
CA GLN A 230 15.05 6.28 -6.44
C GLN A 230 16.37 6.86 -5.93
N ILE A 231 16.45 7.13 -4.63
CA ILE A 231 17.67 7.69 -4.04
C ILE A 231 18.63 6.61 -3.52
N GLY A 232 18.22 5.34 -3.50
CA GLY A 232 18.96 4.26 -2.85
C GLY A 232 20.40 4.02 -3.34
N CYS A 233 20.74 4.29 -4.60
CA CYS A 233 22.15 4.18 -5.04
C CYS A 233 23.06 5.20 -4.34
N ALA A 234 22.51 6.40 -4.05
CA ALA A 234 23.17 7.45 -3.28
C ALA A 234 23.51 7.03 -1.84
N GLN A 235 23.07 5.86 -1.37
CA GLN A 235 23.53 5.33 -0.10
C GLN A 235 25.03 5.01 -0.10
N CYS A 236 25.59 4.55 -1.22
CA CYS A 236 26.98 4.06 -1.28
C CYS A 236 27.90 4.92 -2.17
N HIS A 237 27.33 5.62 -3.15
CA HIS A 237 28.04 6.48 -4.08
C HIS A 237 27.05 7.44 -4.73
N ASP A 238 27.49 8.60 -5.21
CA ASP A 238 26.67 9.51 -6.03
C ASP A 238 25.89 8.74 -7.09
N HIS A 239 24.60 9.07 -7.24
CA HIS A 239 23.71 8.33 -8.10
C HIS A 239 24.22 8.37 -9.56
N PRO A 240 24.39 7.22 -10.23
CA PRO A 240 25.10 7.17 -11.51
C PRO A 240 24.27 7.70 -12.69
N PHE A 241 22.96 7.80 -12.51
CA PHE A 241 22.00 8.19 -13.56
C PHE A 241 21.07 9.33 -13.16
N ASP A 242 21.24 9.88 -11.96
CA ASP A 242 20.39 10.94 -11.40
C ASP A 242 21.27 11.90 -10.61
N ARG A 243 20.74 13.06 -10.20
CA ARG A 243 21.52 14.15 -9.61
C ARG A 243 21.90 13.95 -8.15
N TRP A 244 21.37 12.95 -7.48
CA TRP A 244 21.49 12.79 -6.03
C TRP A 244 22.92 12.42 -5.62
N THR A 245 23.50 13.21 -4.72
CA THR A 245 24.81 12.89 -4.16
C THR A 245 24.70 11.98 -2.93
N GLN A 246 25.79 11.29 -2.60
CA GLN A 246 25.86 10.51 -1.36
C GLN A 246 25.68 11.40 -0.13
N GLN A 247 26.19 12.63 -0.18
CA GLN A 247 26.02 13.59 0.90
C GLN A 247 24.56 13.99 1.10
N GLU A 248 23.81 14.26 0.01
CA GLU A 248 22.39 14.59 0.09
C GLU A 248 21.57 13.45 0.69
N PHE A 249 21.89 12.19 0.32
CA PHE A 249 21.26 11.02 0.93
C PHE A 249 21.49 10.98 2.45
N TYR A 250 22.72 11.22 2.91
CA TYR A 250 23.02 11.19 4.34
C TYR A 250 22.44 12.38 5.11
N LYS A 251 22.37 13.57 4.51
CA LYS A 251 21.67 14.73 5.08
C LYS A 251 20.19 14.44 5.29
N LEU A 252 19.55 13.76 4.34
CA LEU A 252 18.17 13.30 4.50
C LEU A 252 18.06 12.21 5.57
N ALA A 253 18.98 11.25 5.57
CA ALA A 253 18.98 10.16 6.55
C ALA A 253 19.12 10.64 7.99
N ALA A 254 19.91 11.70 8.21
CA ALA A 254 20.07 12.34 9.51
C ALA A 254 18.72 12.82 10.10
N LEU A 255 17.74 13.22 9.27
CA LEU A 255 16.40 13.59 9.74
C LEU A 255 15.60 12.40 10.32
N THR A 256 15.99 11.16 10.05
CA THR A 256 15.27 9.97 10.52
C THR A 256 16.09 9.10 11.48
N ASN A 257 17.36 9.47 11.71
CA ASN A 257 18.30 8.75 12.57
C ASN A 257 17.83 8.64 14.04
N GLY A 258 17.00 9.59 14.46
CA GLY A 258 16.44 9.67 15.80
C GLY A 258 15.45 8.56 16.17
N SER A 259 14.99 7.76 15.20
CA SER A 259 14.09 6.63 15.44
C SER A 259 14.79 5.51 16.21
N LYS A 260 14.52 5.41 17.51
CA LYS A 260 15.05 4.34 18.38
C LYS A 260 14.05 3.20 18.50
N PHE A 261 14.56 1.98 18.32
CA PHE A 261 13.82 0.74 18.49
C PHE A 261 14.26 0.06 19.80
N SER A 262 13.35 -0.08 20.77
CA SER A 262 13.65 -0.71 22.06
C SER A 262 12.68 -1.85 22.35
N ALA A 263 13.22 -3.02 22.73
CA ALA A 263 12.44 -4.15 23.24
C ALA A 263 12.23 -4.10 24.78
N LYS A 264 12.83 -3.13 25.46
CA LYS A 264 13.17 -3.24 26.89
C LYS A 264 12.12 -2.59 27.81
N GLN A 265 10.96 -3.24 27.97
CA GLN A 265 10.06 -2.99 29.12
C GLN A 265 9.11 -4.16 29.41
N VAL A 266 9.63 -5.39 29.49
CA VAL A 266 8.83 -6.56 29.94
C VAL A 266 9.47 -7.31 31.11
N LEU A 267 10.76 -7.08 31.39
CA LEU A 267 11.53 -7.96 32.29
C LEU A 267 11.56 -7.57 33.78
N PHE A 268 10.99 -6.42 34.19
CA PHE A 268 11.04 -5.98 35.61
C PHE A 268 9.73 -5.33 36.13
N GLY A 269 8.57 -5.88 35.76
CA GLY A 269 7.28 -5.45 36.31
C GLY A 269 6.44 -6.64 36.74
N GLY A 270 6.81 -7.27 37.85
CA GLY A 270 6.01 -8.33 38.47
C GLY A 270 4.62 -7.82 38.88
N MET A 271 3.64 -8.73 38.83
CA MET A 271 2.30 -8.65 39.42
C MET A 271 2.15 -7.55 40.50
N GLY A 272 1.73 -6.37 40.09
CA GLY A 272 1.46 -5.22 40.95
C GLY A 272 0.87 -4.14 40.07
N GLY A 273 -0.31 -3.65 40.43
CA GLY A 273 -1.13 -2.79 39.58
C GLY A 273 -0.33 -1.70 38.87
N ALA A 274 -0.59 -1.53 37.58
CA ALA A 274 -0.16 -0.37 36.82
C ALA A 274 -0.85 0.87 37.41
N SER A 275 -0.28 1.39 38.50
CA SER A 275 -0.39 2.79 38.85
C SER A 275 0.47 3.52 37.83
N PHE A 276 -0.18 3.97 36.75
CA PHE A 276 0.38 4.99 35.88
C PHE A 276 0.67 6.20 36.76
N GLY A 277 1.95 6.50 36.96
CA GLY A 277 2.38 7.75 37.57
C GLY A 277 1.88 8.89 36.70
N THR A 278 1.35 9.93 37.33
CA THR A 278 0.80 11.16 36.75
C THR A 278 1.86 12.06 36.10
N ASP A 279 2.97 11.48 35.67
CA ASP A 279 4.17 12.20 35.28
C ASP A 279 4.48 11.91 33.80
N ASP A 280 3.44 11.59 33.02
CA ASP A 280 3.45 11.62 31.57
C ASP A 280 3.52 13.10 31.14
N SER A 281 4.72 13.67 31.19
CA SER A 281 5.11 14.70 30.25
C SER A 281 5.24 14.03 28.87
N PHE A 282 4.09 13.65 28.29
CA PHE A 282 3.86 13.95 26.88
C PHE A 282 4.23 15.43 26.76
N SER A 283 5.16 15.78 25.87
CA SER A 283 5.33 17.19 25.57
C SER A 283 3.94 17.71 25.20
N ASP A 284 3.47 18.67 26.00
CA ASP A 284 2.25 19.46 25.83
C ASP A 284 2.38 20.38 24.59
N SER A 285 2.92 19.82 23.53
CA SER A 285 3.07 20.41 22.22
C SER A 285 2.00 19.76 21.37
N GLY A 286 0.75 20.16 21.63
CA GLY A 286 -0.26 20.11 20.58
C GLY A 286 0.32 20.76 19.31
N PRO A 287 -0.25 20.44 18.13
CA PRO A 287 0.27 20.96 16.87
C PRO A 287 0.49 22.48 16.97
N ALA A 288 1.65 22.96 16.49
CA ALA A 288 1.96 24.39 16.42
C ALA A 288 0.75 25.16 15.88
N SER A 289 0.52 26.41 16.33
CA SER A 289 -0.70 27.17 16.03
C SER A 289 -1.02 27.36 14.54
N ASP A 290 -0.05 27.11 13.66
CA ASP A 290 -0.16 27.17 12.19
C ASP A 290 0.09 25.81 11.50
N SER A 291 0.03 24.71 12.24
CA SER A 291 0.03 23.35 11.72
C SER A 291 -1.21 23.11 10.85
N PRO A 292 -1.12 22.33 9.75
CA PRO A 292 -2.30 21.90 8.99
C PRO A 292 -3.24 20.98 9.80
N PHE A 293 -2.82 20.58 11.00
CA PHE A 293 -3.57 19.78 11.97
C PHE A 293 -4.06 20.70 13.09
N LYS A 294 -5.37 20.75 13.31
CA LYS A 294 -5.96 21.69 14.28
C LYS A 294 -5.85 21.19 15.72
N ASP A 295 -5.86 19.87 15.92
CA ASP A 295 -5.84 19.20 17.23
C ASP A 295 -5.11 17.84 17.18
N GLU A 296 -4.67 17.26 18.31
CA GLU A 296 -4.08 15.90 18.35
C GLU A 296 -5.02 14.81 17.82
N ASP A 297 -6.34 15.02 17.95
CA ASP A 297 -7.38 14.16 17.39
C ASP A 297 -7.33 14.12 15.84
N ASP A 298 -6.76 15.15 15.17
CA ASP A 298 -6.53 15.13 13.73
C ASP A 298 -5.34 14.24 13.32
N LEU A 299 -4.39 14.00 14.24
CA LEU A 299 -3.17 13.24 13.99
C LEU A 299 -3.40 11.73 14.15
N ILE A 300 -4.29 11.32 15.06
CA ILE A 300 -4.63 9.90 15.27
C ILE A 300 -6.14 9.73 15.50
N PRO A 301 -6.99 9.93 14.47
CA PRO A 301 -8.45 10.06 14.60
C PRO A 301 -9.20 8.89 15.23
N ASN A 302 -8.56 7.72 15.37
CA ASN A 302 -9.20 6.47 15.79
C ASN A 302 -8.49 5.72 16.92
N LEU A 303 -7.52 6.34 17.59
CA LEU A 303 -6.76 5.63 18.62
C LEU A 303 -7.67 5.09 19.73
N ALA A 304 -8.65 5.88 20.16
CA ALA A 304 -9.62 5.50 21.18
C ALA A 304 -10.53 4.33 20.74
N ARG A 305 -10.94 4.29 19.46
CA ARG A 305 -11.85 3.26 18.94
C ARG A 305 -11.16 1.91 18.74
N LEU A 306 -9.92 1.92 18.25
CA LEU A 306 -9.08 0.71 18.14
C LEU A 306 -8.71 0.16 19.52
N ARG A 307 -8.31 1.04 20.45
CA ARG A 307 -8.07 0.68 21.86
C ARG A 307 -9.33 0.08 22.49
N TYR A 308 -10.49 0.68 22.30
CA TYR A 308 -11.77 0.21 22.83
C TYR A 308 -12.25 -1.09 22.20
N GLY A 309 -12.21 -1.23 20.87
CA GLY A 309 -12.65 -2.44 20.17
C GLY A 309 -11.80 -3.66 20.52
N MET A 310 -10.48 -3.45 20.67
CA MET A 310 -9.56 -4.48 21.10
C MET A 310 -9.76 -4.84 22.58
N GLN A 311 -9.87 -3.84 23.46
CA GLN A 311 -10.18 -4.03 24.88
C GLN A 311 -11.52 -4.76 25.07
N THR A 312 -12.55 -4.40 24.32
CA THR A 312 -13.87 -5.05 24.36
C THR A 312 -13.78 -6.51 23.91
N ALA A 313 -13.04 -6.81 22.83
CA ALA A 313 -12.86 -8.19 22.38
C ALA A 313 -12.15 -9.08 23.42
N ILE A 314 -11.25 -8.48 24.21
CA ILE A 314 -10.55 -9.13 25.33
C ILE A 314 -11.48 -9.33 26.53
N ASP A 315 -12.23 -8.30 26.90
CA ASP A 315 -13.16 -8.32 28.04
C ASP A 315 -14.31 -9.31 27.79
N GLU A 316 -14.76 -9.44 26.54
CA GLU A 316 -15.80 -10.39 26.11
C GLU A 316 -15.30 -11.84 26.01
N LYS A 317 -14.02 -12.12 26.29
CA LYS A 317 -13.39 -13.46 26.17
C LYS A 317 -13.59 -14.12 24.80
N LYS A 318 -13.85 -13.33 23.75
CA LYS A 318 -14.00 -13.80 22.38
C LYS A 318 -12.67 -14.20 21.74
N VAL A 319 -11.57 -14.10 22.48
CA VAL A 319 -10.24 -14.46 22.01
C VAL A 319 -9.54 -15.38 23.02
N GLY A 320 -9.12 -16.54 22.55
CA GLY A 320 -8.47 -17.59 23.37
C GLY A 320 -7.01 -17.28 23.72
N GLY A 321 -6.35 -18.25 24.38
CA GLY A 321 -5.03 -18.14 25.01
C GLY A 321 -3.85 -17.64 24.16
N GLY A 322 -4.02 -17.44 22.85
CA GLY A 322 -3.08 -16.73 21.98
C GLY A 322 -2.92 -15.24 22.31
N ILE A 323 -3.90 -14.59 22.95
CA ILE A 323 -3.80 -13.16 23.31
C ILE A 323 -2.85 -12.88 24.47
N ARG A 324 -2.59 -13.84 25.36
CA ARG A 324 -1.56 -13.64 26.39
C ARG A 324 -0.16 -13.50 25.75
N ASN A 325 0.05 -14.12 24.59
CA ASN A 325 1.21 -13.83 23.76
C ASN A 325 1.06 -12.47 23.08
N PHE A 326 -0.09 -12.09 22.51
CA PHE A 326 -0.32 -10.78 21.87
C PHE A 326 0.04 -9.57 22.77
N TYR A 327 -0.35 -9.56 24.06
CA TYR A 327 0.03 -8.50 25.00
C TYR A 327 1.53 -8.47 25.36
N GLY A 328 2.20 -9.63 25.30
CA GLY A 328 3.67 -9.71 25.40
C GLY A 328 4.37 -9.49 24.05
N SER A 329 3.63 -9.48 22.95
CA SER A 329 4.14 -9.45 21.57
C SER A 329 3.85 -8.13 20.90
N GLY A 330 4.47 -7.11 21.49
CA GLY A 330 4.64 -5.77 20.95
C GLY A 330 5.78 -5.12 21.69
N THR A 331 6.81 -5.91 22.06
CA THR A 331 7.91 -5.47 22.93
C THR A 331 8.66 -4.31 22.31
N MET A 332 8.76 -4.32 20.98
CA MET A 332 9.42 -3.29 20.20
C MET A 332 8.58 -2.03 20.19
N MET A 333 9.12 -0.99 20.81
CA MET A 333 8.61 0.37 20.76
C MET A 333 9.48 1.19 19.83
N ILE A 334 8.85 2.19 19.24
CA ILE A 334 9.54 3.29 18.58
C ILE A 334 9.41 4.57 19.39
N SER A 335 10.52 5.27 19.56
CA SER A 335 10.58 6.63 20.11
C SER A 335 11.41 7.52 19.20
N SER A 336 11.04 8.79 19.09
CA SER A 336 11.88 9.82 18.46
C SER A 336 12.79 10.47 19.51
N MET A 337 14.06 10.64 19.17
CA MET A 337 15.02 11.45 19.91
C MET A 337 15.98 12.07 18.91
N ASP A 338 16.34 13.33 19.04
CA ASP A 338 17.41 13.87 18.19
C ASP A 338 18.73 13.15 18.54
N ASP A 339 19.31 12.51 17.53
CA ASP A 339 20.56 11.79 17.65
C ASP A 339 21.49 12.17 16.50
N GLU A 340 22.77 12.30 16.84
CA GLU A 340 23.81 12.69 15.91
C GLU A 340 23.98 11.61 14.82
N PHE A 341 23.92 12.02 13.56
CA PHE A 341 24.21 11.16 12.43
C PHE A 341 25.61 11.47 11.90
N ARG A 342 26.39 10.43 11.59
CA ARG A 342 27.76 10.59 11.09
C ARG A 342 27.95 9.90 9.74
N LEU A 343 28.80 10.48 8.90
CA LEU A 343 29.21 9.85 7.64
C LEU A 343 29.90 8.50 7.89
N PRO A 344 29.87 7.57 6.92
CA PRO A 344 30.58 6.31 7.01
C PRO A 344 32.09 6.49 7.22
N HIS A 345 32.71 5.51 7.88
CA HIS A 345 34.17 5.45 8.04
C HIS A 345 34.97 5.38 6.73
N ASP A 346 34.31 5.01 5.64
CA ASP A 346 34.84 4.80 4.30
C ASP A 346 34.29 5.81 3.29
N TYR A 347 33.75 6.94 3.74
CA TYR A 347 33.31 8.05 2.87
C TYR A 347 34.48 8.58 2.02
N GLN A 348 34.25 8.80 0.71
CA GLN A 348 35.34 9.06 -0.26
C GLN A 348 35.20 10.37 -1.04
N TYR A 349 34.20 11.20 -0.72
CA TYR A 349 33.95 12.45 -1.44
C TYR A 349 34.57 13.65 -0.72
N ASP A 350 34.99 14.66 -1.50
CA ASP A 350 35.69 15.84 -0.99
C ASP A 350 34.78 16.82 -0.21
N ASP A 351 33.48 16.53 -0.10
CA ASP A 351 32.48 17.38 0.56
C ASP A 351 32.26 17.04 2.05
N GLY A 352 33.00 16.07 2.60
CA GLY A 352 33.03 15.77 4.03
C GLY A 352 34.10 14.73 4.39
N ASP A 353 34.59 14.75 5.62
CA ASP A 353 35.54 13.75 6.11
C ASP A 353 34.80 12.51 6.66
N PRO A 354 35.41 11.31 6.61
CA PRO A 354 34.86 10.13 7.27
C PRO A 354 34.53 10.38 8.74
N LEU A 355 33.35 9.94 9.17
CA LEU A 355 32.79 10.12 10.53
C LEU A 355 32.41 11.56 10.91
N ASP A 356 32.43 12.51 9.96
CA ASP A 356 31.90 13.85 10.21
C ASP A 356 30.43 13.81 10.59
N VAL A 357 30.05 14.74 11.47
CA VAL A 357 28.66 14.96 11.84
C VAL A 357 27.91 15.56 10.65
N VAL A 358 26.77 14.98 10.32
CA VAL A 358 25.93 15.43 9.21
C VAL A 358 24.84 16.34 9.73
N GLU A 359 24.79 17.57 9.19
CA GLU A 359 23.68 18.48 9.42
C GLU A 359 22.42 17.97 8.68
N PRO A 360 21.29 17.74 9.38
CA PRO A 360 20.06 17.24 8.74
C PRO A 360 19.51 18.24 7.72
N ALA A 361 19.23 17.78 6.51
CA ALA A 361 18.65 18.61 5.46
C ALA A 361 17.72 17.81 4.54
N VAL A 362 16.76 18.52 3.94
CA VAL A 362 15.80 17.98 2.98
C VAL A 362 16.38 18.03 1.56
N LEU A 363 15.87 17.19 0.66
CA LEU A 363 16.40 17.06 -0.72
C LEU A 363 16.19 18.31 -1.60
N TRP A 364 15.16 19.09 -1.30
CA TRP A 364 14.86 20.34 -1.99
C TRP A 364 13.94 21.22 -1.14
N GLY A 365 13.92 22.51 -1.45
CA GLY A 365 13.11 23.47 -0.70
C GLY A 365 13.64 23.64 0.72
N LYS A 366 12.74 23.93 1.65
CA LYS A 366 13.04 24.11 3.08
C LYS A 366 12.03 23.36 3.94
N ILE A 367 12.41 23.09 5.18
CA ILE A 367 11.47 22.62 6.20
C ILE A 367 10.44 23.74 6.43
N PRO A 368 9.13 23.43 6.54
CA PRO A 368 8.12 24.44 6.83
C PRO A 368 8.39 25.15 8.16
N GLU A 369 8.13 26.47 8.21
CA GLU A 369 8.42 27.32 9.38
C GLU A 369 7.75 26.79 10.67
N TYR A 370 6.53 26.26 10.56
CA TYR A 370 5.80 25.70 11.71
C TYR A 370 6.45 24.44 12.31
N ALA A 371 7.40 23.82 11.61
CA ALA A 371 8.07 22.59 12.02
C ALA A 371 9.57 22.79 12.29
N GLU A 372 10.10 24.01 12.22
CA GLU A 372 11.56 24.25 12.34
C GLU A 372 12.12 23.80 13.68
N ASP A 373 11.36 24.00 14.77
CA ASP A 373 11.73 23.66 16.15
C ASP A 373 11.29 22.25 16.59
N GLU A 374 10.70 21.47 15.68
CA GLU A 374 10.25 20.10 15.95
C GLU A 374 11.40 19.09 15.90
N ASP A 375 11.17 17.88 16.40
CA ASP A 375 12.16 16.80 16.27
C ASP A 375 12.43 16.47 14.79
N ASN A 376 13.63 15.95 14.51
CA ASN A 376 14.09 15.68 13.14
C ASN A 376 13.10 14.85 12.30
N ARG A 377 12.37 13.92 12.90
CA ARG A 377 11.43 13.07 12.17
C ARG A 377 10.14 13.82 11.84
N ALA A 378 9.64 14.64 12.76
CA ALA A 378 8.52 15.53 12.50
C ALA A 378 8.87 16.56 11.42
N ARG A 379 10.08 17.13 11.44
CA ARG A 379 10.63 18.00 10.37
C ARG A 379 10.58 17.33 8.99
N PHE A 380 11.02 16.07 8.90
CA PHE A 380 10.96 15.27 7.68
C PHE A 380 9.52 15.02 7.20
N ALA A 381 8.63 14.62 8.11
CA ALA A 381 7.23 14.37 7.78
C ALA A 381 6.52 15.65 7.30
N ALA A 382 6.77 16.79 7.94
CA ALA A 382 6.23 18.10 7.57
C ALA A 382 6.71 18.52 6.17
N TRP A 383 8.01 18.42 5.89
CA TRP A 383 8.55 18.70 4.56
C TRP A 383 7.98 17.77 3.48
N LEU A 384 7.81 16.48 3.79
CA LEU A 384 7.32 15.52 2.82
C LEU A 384 5.85 15.77 2.47
N THR A 385 5.03 16.14 3.45
CA THR A 385 3.55 16.23 3.31
C THR A 385 3.02 17.64 3.11
N THR A 386 3.86 18.67 3.21
CA THR A 386 3.45 20.07 2.97
C THR A 386 2.91 20.28 1.56
N SER A 387 1.93 21.18 1.44
CA SER A 387 1.31 21.55 0.16
C SER A 387 2.30 22.17 -0.85
N ASP A 388 3.43 22.71 -0.36
CA ASP A 388 4.50 23.24 -1.21
C ASP A 388 5.34 22.14 -1.88
N ASN A 389 5.31 20.91 -1.34
CA ASN A 389 6.02 19.77 -1.91
C ASN A 389 5.22 19.18 -3.07
N ARG A 390 5.33 19.81 -4.24
CA ARG A 390 4.64 19.38 -5.47
C ARG A 390 4.99 17.95 -5.89
N GLN A 391 6.17 17.45 -5.54
CA GLN A 391 6.57 16.09 -5.89
C GLN A 391 5.75 15.03 -5.14
N PHE A 392 5.38 15.29 -3.88
CA PHE A 392 4.48 14.44 -3.11
C PHE A 392 3.12 14.29 -3.80
N ALA A 393 2.51 15.41 -4.19
CA ALA A 393 1.25 15.43 -4.94
C ALA A 393 1.36 14.76 -6.32
N ARG A 394 2.46 15.00 -7.04
CA ARG A 394 2.72 14.41 -8.36
C ARG A 394 2.84 12.89 -8.33
N ASN A 395 3.57 12.37 -7.34
CA ASN A 395 3.74 10.93 -7.21
C ASN A 395 2.39 10.23 -6.97
N ILE A 396 1.55 10.76 -6.06
CA ILE A 396 0.22 10.15 -5.84
C ILE A 396 -0.70 10.32 -7.06
N ALA A 397 -0.65 11.46 -7.75
CA ALA A 397 -1.40 11.66 -8.99
C ALA A 397 -0.99 10.65 -10.08
N ASN A 398 0.31 10.43 -10.29
CA ASN A 398 0.84 9.44 -11.23
C ASN A 398 0.43 8.01 -10.86
N ARG A 399 0.42 7.69 -9.56
CA ARG A 399 -0.07 6.42 -9.00
C ARG A 399 -1.53 6.18 -9.30
N MET A 400 -2.38 7.17 -9.05
CA MET A 400 -3.81 7.08 -9.35
C MET A 400 -4.06 7.01 -10.86
N TRP A 401 -3.30 7.78 -11.66
CA TRP A 401 -3.35 7.72 -13.11
C TRP A 401 -3.02 6.32 -13.63
N LYS A 402 -1.91 5.72 -13.20
CA LYS A 402 -1.55 4.35 -13.59
C LYS A 402 -2.63 3.35 -13.20
N LYS A 403 -3.19 3.47 -11.99
CA LYS A 403 -4.24 2.57 -11.53
C LYS A 403 -5.46 2.58 -12.46
N VAL A 404 -5.89 3.77 -12.91
CA VAL A 404 -7.07 3.91 -13.78
C VAL A 404 -6.77 3.64 -15.27
N MET A 405 -5.59 4.05 -15.74
CA MET A 405 -5.22 4.02 -17.17
C MET A 405 -4.39 2.79 -17.57
N GLY A 406 -3.86 2.06 -16.59
CA GLY A 406 -2.98 0.90 -16.77
C GLY A 406 -1.51 1.24 -17.02
N VAL A 407 -1.18 2.52 -17.22
CA VAL A 407 0.18 3.03 -17.45
C VAL A 407 0.30 4.41 -16.79
N GLY A 408 1.42 4.65 -16.10
CA GLY A 408 1.75 5.95 -15.51
C GLY A 408 2.09 6.99 -16.55
N LEU A 409 1.99 8.26 -16.17
CA LEU A 409 2.57 9.37 -16.91
C LEU A 409 4.09 9.34 -16.82
N VAL A 410 4.64 8.96 -15.66
CA VAL A 410 6.04 8.56 -15.48
C VAL A 410 6.08 7.05 -15.26
N GLU A 411 6.92 6.35 -16.02
CA GLU A 411 7.17 4.92 -15.90
C GLU A 411 8.69 4.64 -15.93
N PRO A 412 9.24 3.85 -14.99
CA PRO A 412 8.59 3.25 -13.83
C PRO A 412 7.94 4.28 -12.87
N ILE A 413 6.87 3.87 -12.18
CA ILE A 413 6.02 4.77 -11.37
C ILE A 413 6.75 5.47 -10.22
N ASP A 414 7.89 4.91 -9.84
CA ASP A 414 8.75 5.27 -8.74
C ASP A 414 10.11 5.75 -9.24
N ASP A 415 10.20 6.23 -10.48
CA ASP A 415 11.42 6.72 -11.13
C ASP A 415 11.25 8.15 -11.69
N PHE A 416 10.85 9.09 -10.83
CA PHE A 416 10.87 10.51 -11.13
C PHE A 416 12.31 11.03 -11.04
N GLN A 417 12.91 11.24 -12.21
CA GLN A 417 14.26 11.80 -12.39
C GLN A 417 14.28 12.78 -13.57
N GLU A 418 15.30 13.62 -13.67
CA GLU A 418 15.39 14.64 -14.74
C GLU A 418 15.34 14.02 -16.14
N GLY A 419 15.88 12.81 -16.31
CA GLY A 419 15.86 12.05 -17.56
C GLY A 419 14.55 11.32 -17.85
N ASN A 420 13.63 11.20 -16.88
CA ASN A 420 12.37 10.48 -17.00
C ASN A 420 11.18 11.42 -16.74
N ILE A 421 10.94 12.30 -17.70
CA ILE A 421 9.84 13.27 -17.64
C ILE A 421 8.48 12.60 -17.92
N PRO A 422 7.37 13.16 -17.42
CA PRO A 422 6.04 12.66 -17.75
C PRO A 422 5.79 12.64 -19.25
N ALA A 423 5.08 11.61 -19.73
CA ALA A 423 4.68 11.46 -21.14
C ALA A 423 3.84 12.65 -21.64
N ILE A 424 3.07 13.27 -20.74
CA ILE A 424 2.32 14.50 -20.98
C ILE A 424 2.54 15.40 -19.75
N PRO A 425 3.57 16.28 -19.75
CA PRO A 425 3.96 17.09 -18.59
C PRO A 425 2.83 17.93 -18.00
N GLU A 426 1.91 18.41 -18.83
CA GLU A 426 0.80 19.27 -18.41
C GLU A 426 -0.22 18.54 -17.51
N LEU A 427 -0.19 17.21 -17.47
CA LEU A 427 -1.03 16.40 -16.59
C LEU A 427 -0.47 16.25 -15.15
N LEU A 428 0.74 16.73 -14.84
CA LEU A 428 1.42 16.55 -13.53
C LEU A 428 1.96 17.81 -12.86
#